data_AF-A0A6M2EZM9-F1
#
_entry.id   AF-A0A6M2EZM9-F1
#
_cell.length_a   1.000
_cell.length_b   1.000
_cell.length_c   1.000
_cell.angle_alpha   90.00
_cell.angle_beta   90.00
_cell.angle_gamma   90.00
#
_symmetry.space_group_name_H-M   'P 1'
#
loop_
_entity.id
_entity.type
_entity.pdbx_description
1 polymer ?
#
loop_
_entity_poly.entity_id
_entity_poly.type
_entity_poly.pdbx_seq_one_letter_code
_entity_poly.pdbx_strand_id
1 'polypeptide(L)'
;MKPVESQVQCRFLDPIIFGNYPAEMSKILGSTLPKFSSNDKEKLKNGLDFIGINHYTSEYVQDCIFSVCEPGTGASRTEGLARRSQEKDGAPIGIPVRILSS
;
A
#
# COMPACT_ATOMS: atom_id res chain seq x y z
N MET A 1 -4.87 14.43 -4.18
CA MET A 1 -5.30 13.01 -4.07
C MET A 1 -5.51 12.38 -5.45
N LYS A 2 -4.96 11.17 -5.67
CA LYS A 2 -5.13 10.34 -6.88
C LYS A 2 -5.76 8.99 -6.51
N PRO A 3 -6.63 8.38 -7.35
CA PRO A 3 -7.12 7.03 -7.10
C PRO A 3 -5.95 6.06 -7.11
N VAL A 4 -5.90 5.14 -6.16
CA VAL A 4 -4.91 4.04 -6.18
C VAL A 4 -5.58 2.73 -5.83
N GLU A 5 -5.30 1.71 -6.64
CA GLU A 5 -5.94 0.40 -6.48
C GLU A 5 -5.14 -0.58 -5.61
N SER A 6 -3.82 -0.40 -5.34
CA SER A 6 -3.07 -1.50 -4.70
C SER A 6 -1.70 -1.23 -4.02
N GLN A 7 -1.49 -0.10 -3.30
CA GLN A 7 -0.20 0.16 -2.60
C GLN A 7 0.19 -0.88 -1.53
N VAL A 8 -0.78 -1.63 -0.97
CA VAL A 8 -0.51 -2.57 0.13
C VAL A 8 0.07 -3.89 -0.37
N GLN A 9 -0.26 -4.29 -1.60
CA GLN A 9 0.05 -5.63 -2.09
C GLN A 9 1.54 -5.82 -2.42
N CYS A 10 2.20 -4.79 -2.95
CA CYS A 10 3.62 -4.86 -3.31
C CYS A 10 4.53 -5.15 -2.11
N ARG A 11 4.13 -4.79 -0.88
CA ARG A 11 4.87 -5.11 0.34
C ARG A 11 5.12 -6.62 0.50
N PHE A 12 4.20 -7.44 0.00
CA PHE A 12 4.26 -8.90 0.09
C PHE A 12 4.70 -9.54 -1.23
N LEU A 13 4.21 -9.04 -2.37
CA LEU A 13 4.55 -9.62 -3.67
C LEU A 13 6.00 -9.38 -4.08
N ASP A 14 6.57 -8.20 -3.80
CA ASP A 14 7.95 -7.91 -4.22
C ASP A 14 8.98 -8.84 -3.57
N PRO A 15 8.90 -9.15 -2.25
CA PRO A 15 9.74 -10.17 -1.65
C PRO A 15 9.62 -11.56 -2.29
N ILE A 16 8.41 -11.95 -2.68
CA ILE A 16 8.14 -13.27 -3.27
C ILE A 16 8.67 -13.34 -4.71
N ILE A 17 8.46 -12.28 -5.50
CA ILE A 17 8.80 -12.27 -6.93
C ILE A 17 10.27 -11.88 -7.15
N PHE A 18 10.77 -10.90 -6.41
CA PHE A 18 12.10 -10.29 -6.61
C PHE A 18 13.09 -10.55 -5.46
N GLY A 19 12.65 -11.16 -4.36
CA GLY A 19 13.50 -11.48 -3.22
C GLY A 19 13.87 -10.28 -2.34
N ASN A 20 13.26 -9.11 -2.56
CA ASN A 20 13.51 -7.89 -1.79
C ASN A 20 12.22 -7.07 -1.61
N TYR A 21 12.16 -6.27 -0.55
CA TYR A 21 11.08 -5.29 -0.37
C TYR A 21 11.12 -4.19 -1.45
N PRO A 22 10.01 -3.48 -1.70
CA PRO A 22 9.99 -2.29 -2.55
C PRO A 22 11.06 -1.28 -2.14
N ALA A 23 11.65 -0.59 -3.12
CA ALA A 23 12.72 0.38 -2.89
C ALA A 23 12.27 1.53 -1.97
N GLU A 24 11.02 1.97 -2.13
CA GLU A 24 10.38 3.03 -1.36
C GLU A 24 10.27 2.63 0.12
N MET A 25 9.88 1.39 0.42
CA MET A 25 9.84 0.89 1.79
C MET A 25 11.23 0.94 2.43
N SER A 26 12.25 0.50 1.69
CA SER A 26 13.63 0.51 2.17
C SER A 26 14.11 1.94 2.45
N LYS A 27 13.75 2.91 1.59
CA LYS A 27 14.08 4.33 1.76
C LYS A 27 13.36 4.97 2.95
N ILE A 28 12.07 4.68 3.14
CA ILE A 28 11.23 5.29 4.18
C ILE A 28 11.53 4.68 5.56
N LEU A 29 11.69 3.35 5.65
CA LEU A 29 11.83 2.63 6.92
C LEU A 29 13.29 2.42 7.33
N GLY A 30 14.23 2.40 6.37
CA GLY A 30 15.66 2.28 6.65
C GLY A 30 15.98 1.04 7.50
N SER A 31 16.67 1.25 8.62
CA SER A 31 17.08 0.18 9.54
C SER A 31 15.92 -0.49 10.30
N THR A 32 14.74 0.14 10.36
CA THR A 32 13.56 -0.46 10.99
C THR A 32 12.93 -1.54 10.12
N LEU A 33 13.23 -1.57 8.81
CA LEU A 33 12.75 -2.62 7.92
C LEU A 33 13.58 -3.89 8.15
N PRO A 34 12.93 -5.04 8.46
CA PRO A 34 13.63 -6.30 8.58
C PRO A 34 14.37 -6.68 7.29
N LYS A 35 15.51 -7.35 7.44
CA LYS A 35 16.26 -7.87 6.30
C LYS A 35 16.06 -9.37 6.22
N PHE A 36 15.79 -9.87 5.01
CA PHE A 36 15.79 -11.30 4.77
C PHE A 36 17.20 -11.88 4.91
N SER A 37 17.32 -12.97 5.67
CA SER A 37 18.54 -13.77 5.67
C SER A 37 18.72 -14.50 4.35
N SER A 38 19.92 -15.02 4.07
CA SER A 38 20.16 -15.83 2.87
C SER A 38 19.21 -17.04 2.79
N ASN A 39 18.92 -17.67 3.94
CA ASN A 39 18.00 -18.79 4.06
C ASN A 39 16.53 -18.39 3.78
N ASP A 40 16.11 -17.20 4.22
CA ASP A 40 14.76 -16.69 3.90
C ASP A 40 14.62 -16.44 2.39
N LYS A 41 15.64 -15.86 1.77
CA LYS A 41 15.66 -15.62 0.32
C LYS A 41 15.63 -16.91 -0.48
N GLU A 42 16.29 -17.96 -0.01
CA GLU A 42 16.24 -19.28 -0.65
C GLU A 42 14.83 -19.87 -0.59
N LYS A 43 14.14 -19.75 0.55
CA LYS A 43 12.75 -20.19 0.69
C LYS A 43 11.79 -19.41 -0.22
N LEU A 44 12.03 -18.11 -0.40
CA LEU A 44 11.20 -17.25 -1.26
C LEU A 44 11.39 -17.52 -2.76
N LYS A 45 12.49 -18.18 -3.17
CA LYS A 45 12.75 -18.53 -4.58
C LYS A 45 11.93 -19.71 -5.08
N ASN A 46 11.31 -20.49 -4.19
CA ASN A 46 10.50 -21.63 -4.60
C ASN A 46 9.18 -21.15 -5.21
N GLY A 47 8.83 -21.76 -6.35
CA GLY A 47 7.89 -21.25 -7.35
C GLY A 47 6.52 -20.84 -6.83
N LEU A 48 6.04 -19.73 -7.39
CA LEU A 48 4.69 -19.20 -7.21
C LEU A 48 3.80 -19.70 -8.34
N ASP A 49 2.86 -20.59 -8.04
CA ASP A 49 1.97 -21.17 -9.07
C ASP A 49 0.81 -20.23 -9.44
N PHE A 50 0.31 -19.44 -8.48
CA PHE A 50 -0.76 -18.47 -8.69
C PHE A 50 -0.70 -17.31 -7.70
N ILE A 51 -1.31 -16.18 -8.07
CA ILE A 51 -1.52 -15.03 -7.19
C ILE A 51 -3.03 -14.77 -7.11
N GLY A 52 -3.57 -14.85 -5.90
CA GLY A 52 -4.92 -14.38 -5.60
C GLY A 52 -4.89 -12.93 -5.12
N ILE A 53 -5.77 -12.09 -5.69
CA ILE A 53 -5.94 -10.70 -5.26
C ILE A 53 -7.36 -10.52 -4.75
N ASN A 54 -7.49 -10.09 -3.49
CA ASN A 54 -8.76 -9.73 -2.90
C ASN A 54 -8.96 -8.21 -3.03
N HIS A 55 -10.01 -7.82 -3.76
CA HIS A 55 -10.36 -6.42 -3.98
C HIS A 55 -11.81 -6.17 -3.52
N TYR A 56 -12.00 -5.13 -2.73
CA TYR A 56 -13.30 -4.77 -2.14
C TYR A 56 -13.66 -3.30 -2.35
N THR A 57 -12.66 -2.43 -2.31
CA THR A 57 -12.84 -0.98 -2.41
C THR A 57 -11.57 -0.35 -2.97
N SER A 58 -11.68 0.92 -3.33
CA SER A 58 -10.57 1.74 -3.80
C SER A 58 -10.55 3.05 -3.00
N GLU A 59 -9.36 3.62 -2.82
CA GLU A 59 -9.16 4.85 -2.03
C GLU A 59 -8.37 5.89 -2.84
N TYR A 60 -8.61 7.15 -2.52
CA TYR A 60 -7.77 8.26 -2.94
C TYR A 60 -6.55 8.33 -2.03
N VAL A 61 -5.37 8.57 -2.62
CA VAL A 61 -4.11 8.71 -1.90
C VAL A 61 -3.46 10.06 -2.19
N GLN A 62 -2.92 10.69 -1.15
CA GLN A 62 -2.04 11.86 -1.24
C GLN A 62 -0.67 11.49 -0.69
N ASP A 63 0.36 11.83 -1.46
CA ASP A 63 1.75 11.73 -1.02
C ASP A 63 2.01 12.71 0.13
N CYS A 64 2.51 12.24 1.27
CA CYS A 64 2.92 13.07 2.41
C CYS A 64 4.44 13.08 2.60
N ILE A 65 5.21 12.56 1.63
CA ILE A 65 6.67 12.63 1.65
C ILE A 65 7.14 13.98 1.12
N PHE A 66 6.56 14.43 0.00
CA PHE A 66 6.94 15.68 -0.67
C PHE A 66 5.84 16.75 -0.61
N SER A 67 4.69 16.46 -0.01
CA SER A 67 3.60 17.42 0.14
C SER A 67 3.14 17.56 1.59
N VAL A 68 2.54 18.71 1.91
CA VAL A 68 2.02 19.00 3.25
C VAL A 68 0.74 18.18 3.46
N CYS A 69 0.73 17.39 4.53
CA CYS A 69 -0.44 16.67 5.00
C CYS A 69 -0.81 17.12 6.41
N GLU A 70 -2.11 17.24 6.66
CA GLU A 70 -2.62 17.46 8.01
C GLU A 70 -2.21 16.29 8.94
N PRO A 71 -1.91 16.56 10.23
CA PRO A 71 -1.65 15.51 11.20
C PRO A 71 -2.83 14.54 11.31
N GLY A 72 -2.56 13.23 11.21
CA GLY A 72 -3.61 12.20 11.27
C GLY A 72 -3.16 10.86 10.66
N THR A 73 -4.13 9.98 10.37
CA THR A 73 -3.89 8.65 9.79
C THR A 73 -3.13 8.76 8.47
N GLY A 74 -2.01 8.03 8.35
CA GLY A 74 -1.14 8.06 7.17
C GLY A 74 0.04 9.04 7.27
N ALA A 75 0.13 9.83 8.35
CA ALA A 75 1.24 10.77 8.58
C ALA A 75 2.48 10.08 9.21
N SER A 76 2.38 8.82 9.62
CA SER A 76 3.50 8.07 10.18
C SER A 76 4.39 7.44 9.09
N ARG A 77 5.70 7.32 9.40
CA ARG A 77 6.65 6.53 8.59
C ARG A 77 6.23 5.07 8.41
N THR A 78 5.65 4.45 9.44
CA THR A 78 5.20 3.04 9.37
C THR A 78 3.95 2.87 8.52
N GLU A 79 3.13 3.92 8.42
CA GLU A 79 1.94 3.97 7.56
C GLU A 79 2.27 4.35 6.12
N GLY A 80 3.53 4.73 5.86
CA GLY A 80 4.06 5.00 4.53
C GLY A 80 4.02 6.46 4.10
N LEU A 81 3.75 7.41 5.02
CA LEU A 81 3.66 8.84 4.70
C LEU A 81 2.70 9.09 3.52
N ALA A 82 1.51 8.52 3.62
CA ALA A 82 0.49 8.60 2.58
C ALA A 82 -0.89 8.70 3.22
N ARG A 83 -1.58 9.82 2.99
CA ARG A 83 -2.94 10.05 3.48
C ARG A 83 -3.93 9.38 2.53
N ARG A 84 -4.90 8.66 3.09
CA ARG A 84 -5.94 7.94 2.35
C ARG A 84 -7.32 8.51 2.65
N SER A 85 -8.22 8.44 1.68
CA SER A 85 -9.61 8.88 1.83
C SER A 85 -10.50 8.17 0.82
N GLN A 86 -11.77 7.94 1.19
CA GLN A 86 -12.80 7.47 0.26
C GLN A 86 -13.38 8.60 -0.59
N GLU A 87 -13.11 9.85 -0.20
CA GLU A 87 -13.59 11.06 -0.86
C GLU A 87 -12.44 12.00 -1.23
N LYS A 88 -12.61 12.72 -2.33
CA LYS A 88 -11.74 13.82 -2.74
C LYS A 88 -12.62 15.04 -2.96
N ASP A 89 -12.34 16.12 -2.23
CA ASP A 89 -13.10 17.38 -2.32
C ASP A 89 -14.62 17.17 -2.10
N GLY A 90 -14.98 16.23 -1.21
CA GLY A 90 -16.36 15.83 -0.91
C GLY A 90 -17.01 14.90 -1.96
N ALA A 91 -16.29 14.53 -3.02
CA ALA A 91 -16.77 13.58 -4.02
C ALA A 91 -16.22 12.17 -3.74
N PRO A 92 -17.07 11.12 -3.65
CA PRO A 92 -16.61 9.76 -3.41
C PRO A 92 -15.85 9.17 -4.60
N ILE A 93 -15.18 8.05 -4.36
CA ILE A 93 -14.72 7.19 -5.46
C ILE A 93 -15.89 6.51 -6.13
N GLY A 94 -15.95 6.66 -7.45
CA GLY A 94 -16.99 6.04 -8.28
C GLY A 94 -18.36 6.72 -8.13
N ILE A 95 -19.37 6.08 -8.73
CA ILE A 95 -20.75 6.57 -8.67
C ILE A 95 -21.40 6.05 -7.36
N PRO A 96 -22.00 6.92 -6.54
CA PRO A 96 -22.73 6.49 -5.35
C PRO A 96 -23.86 5.52 -5.71
N VAL A 97 -23.86 4.34 -5.09
CA VAL A 97 -24.98 3.40 -5.22
C VAL A 97 -26.08 3.82 -4.24
N ARG A 98 -27.32 3.97 -4.72
CA ARG A 98 -28.48 4.22 -3.84
C ARG A 98 -28.69 3.00 -2.95
N ILE A 99 -28.45 3.15 -1.65
CA ILE A 99 -28.95 2.21 -0.66
C ILE A 99 -30.43 2.55 -0.46
N LEU A 100 -31.32 1.69 -0.96
CA LEU A 100 -32.73 1.77 -0.60
C LEU A 100 -32.82 1.37 0.88
N SER A 101 -33.20 2.30 1.75
CA SER A 101 -33.50 1.99 3.14
C SER A 101 -34.70 1.04 3.18
N SER A 102 -34.50 -0.15 3.75
CA SER A 102 -35.54 -1.15 4.04
C SER A 102 -36.52 -0.67 5.10
#